data_AF-A0A418SWM7-F1
#
_entry.id   AF-A0A418SWM7-F1
#
_cell.length_a   1.000
_cell.length_b   1.000
_cell.length_c   1.000
_cell.angle_alpha   90.00
_cell.angle_beta   90.00
_cell.angle_gamma   90.00
#
_symmetry.space_group_name_H-M   'P 1'
#
loop_
_entity.id
_entity.type
_entity.pdbx_description
1 polymer ?
#
loop_
_entity_poly.entity_id
_entity_poly.type
_entity_poly.pdbx_seq_one_letter_code
_entity_poly.pdbx_strand_id
1 'polypeptide(L)'
;MSVSDDYRISEIARNEEQLSQIFVANLIVLQDEVTEDATWLAKHLGVENVDEIDGVTMTSGDDPEGFSALSSFKRNAPLSSCDPADYDGEFPTPNRIGSEYQCYFEYAEDSLDDLLDVPEWINPNSDKPRLFDRFLDESRLDYAWLTLNGTGWRYADAAAALDRLRKSAPADGNFQMMADIWISFASEYDGGY
;
A
#
# COMPACT_ATOMS: atom_id res chain seq x y z
N MET A 1 -9.22 0.33 -6.76
CA MET A 1 -9.15 0.47 -5.30
C MET A 1 -8.76 1.90 -5.01
N SER A 2 -9.60 2.63 -4.28
CA SER A 2 -9.67 4.10 -4.28
C SER A 2 -8.91 4.72 -3.09
N VAL A 3 -8.17 5.80 -3.31
CA VAL A 3 -7.66 6.73 -2.26
C VAL A 3 -8.54 7.99 -2.16
N SER A 4 -9.47 8.12 -3.09
CA SER A 4 -10.61 9.05 -3.20
C SER A 4 -11.11 8.90 -4.64
N ASP A 5 -12.30 9.41 -4.97
CA ASP A 5 -13.00 9.18 -6.25
C ASP A 5 -12.17 9.38 -7.54
N ASP A 6 -11.00 10.05 -7.46
CA ASP A 6 -10.09 10.32 -8.57
C ASP A 6 -8.76 9.52 -8.57
N TYR A 7 -8.46 8.71 -7.55
CA TYR A 7 -7.16 8.03 -7.43
C TYR A 7 -7.31 6.52 -7.20
N ARG A 8 -6.74 5.72 -8.10
CA ARG A 8 -6.69 4.25 -8.00
C ARG A 8 -5.29 3.80 -7.61
N ILE A 9 -5.16 3.06 -6.50
CA ILE A 9 -3.96 2.26 -6.22
C ILE A 9 -4.20 0.84 -6.73
N SER A 10 -3.13 0.23 -7.25
CA SER A 10 -3.04 -1.19 -7.59
C SER A 10 -1.66 -1.72 -7.20
N GLU A 11 -1.62 -2.89 -6.58
CA GLU A 11 -0.38 -3.65 -6.44
C GLU A 11 -0.03 -4.32 -7.77
N ILE A 12 1.06 -3.88 -8.38
CA ILE A 12 1.59 -4.44 -9.64
C ILE A 12 2.84 -5.31 -9.44
N ALA A 13 3.47 -5.24 -8.27
CA ALA A 13 4.63 -6.04 -7.90
C ALA A 13 4.70 -6.19 -6.37
N ARG A 14 5.21 -7.33 -5.90
CA ARG A 14 5.44 -7.66 -4.49
C ARG A 14 6.91 -7.77 -4.12
N ASN A 15 7.80 -7.74 -5.10
CA ASN A 15 9.24 -7.75 -4.90
C ASN A 15 9.97 -6.96 -6.00
N GLU A 16 11.25 -6.75 -5.78
CA GLU A 16 12.12 -5.96 -6.68
C GLU A 16 12.30 -6.61 -8.05
N GLU A 17 12.32 -7.95 -8.13
CA GLU A 17 12.45 -8.67 -9.40
C GLU A 17 11.23 -8.41 -10.30
N GLN A 18 10.02 -8.55 -9.74
CA GLN A 18 8.76 -8.25 -10.44
C GLN A 18 8.71 -6.79 -10.89
N LEU A 19 9.04 -5.84 -10.00
CA LEU A 19 9.06 -4.42 -10.34
C LEU A 19 10.05 -4.11 -11.48
N SER A 20 11.23 -4.74 -11.42
CA SER A 20 12.27 -4.56 -12.44
C SER A 20 11.84 -5.08 -13.80
N GLN A 21 11.20 -6.24 -13.84
CA GLN A 21 10.67 -6.83 -15.08
C GLN A 21 9.55 -5.97 -15.68
N ILE A 22 8.69 -5.37 -14.86
CA ILE A 22 7.66 -4.42 -15.33
C ILE A 22 8.31 -3.19 -16.00
N PHE A 23 9.37 -2.62 -15.42
CA PHE A 23 10.06 -1.50 -16.07
C PHE A 23 10.68 -1.86 -17.41
N VAL A 24 11.23 -3.08 -17.53
CA VAL A 24 11.73 -3.59 -18.81
C VAL A 24 10.58 -3.80 -19.80
N ALA A 25 9.49 -4.43 -19.37
CA ALA A 25 8.29 -4.65 -20.19
C ALA A 25 7.71 -3.34 -20.74
N ASN A 26 7.52 -2.34 -19.86
CA ASN A 26 7.01 -1.03 -20.25
C ASN A 26 7.90 -0.35 -21.29
N LEU A 27 9.22 -0.50 -21.17
CA LEU A 27 10.16 0.06 -22.13
C LEU A 27 10.12 -0.68 -23.48
N ILE A 28 9.99 -2.00 -23.48
CA ILE A 28 9.79 -2.80 -24.71
C ILE A 28 8.50 -2.39 -25.40
N VAL A 29 7.38 -2.32 -24.68
CA VAL A 29 6.07 -1.92 -25.21
C VAL A 29 6.10 -0.49 -25.75
N LEU A 30 6.75 0.43 -25.04
CA LEU A 30 6.88 1.82 -25.47
C LEU A 30 7.69 1.96 -26.78
N GLN A 31 8.68 1.11 -26.97
CA GLN A 31 9.55 1.13 -28.16
C GLN A 31 9.08 0.18 -29.27
N ASP A 32 8.06 -0.64 -29.02
CA ASP A 32 7.54 -1.67 -29.92
C ASP A 32 8.60 -2.71 -30.36
N GLU A 33 9.70 -2.83 -29.60
CA GLU A 33 10.77 -3.82 -29.81
C GLU A 33 11.76 -3.86 -28.62
N VAL A 34 12.58 -4.91 -28.58
CA VAL A 34 13.72 -5.00 -27.65
C VAL A 34 14.89 -4.15 -28.17
N THR A 35 14.97 -2.91 -27.68
CA THR A 35 16.03 -1.95 -28.04
C THR A 35 17.31 -2.10 -27.21
N GLU A 36 18.37 -1.37 -27.59
CA GLU A 36 19.59 -1.22 -26.77
C GLU A 36 19.29 -0.63 -25.40
N ASP A 37 18.33 0.29 -25.30
CA ASP A 37 17.90 0.91 -24.03
C ASP A 37 17.18 -0.12 -23.14
N ALA A 38 16.30 -0.94 -23.71
CA ALA A 38 15.64 -2.03 -22.98
C ALA A 38 16.65 -3.06 -22.46
N THR A 39 17.62 -3.43 -23.29
CA THR A 39 18.71 -4.34 -22.91
C THR A 39 19.61 -3.73 -21.85
N TRP A 40 19.91 -2.44 -21.95
CA TRP A 40 20.69 -1.70 -20.97
C TRP A 40 19.98 -1.66 -19.63
N LEU A 41 18.68 -1.34 -19.61
CA LEU A 41 17.88 -1.27 -18.40
C LEU A 41 17.81 -2.64 -17.72
N ALA A 42 17.50 -3.69 -18.47
CA ALA A 42 17.42 -5.05 -17.96
C ALA A 42 18.73 -5.46 -17.26
N LYS A 43 19.88 -5.19 -17.89
CA LYS A 43 21.18 -5.46 -17.30
C LYS A 43 21.44 -4.70 -15.98
N HIS A 44 21.00 -3.46 -15.88
CA HIS A 44 21.22 -2.64 -14.67
C HIS A 44 20.27 -3.00 -13.52
N LEU A 45 19.11 -3.56 -13.84
CA LEU A 45 18.14 -4.06 -12.88
C LEU A 45 18.34 -5.55 -12.54
N GLY A 46 19.30 -6.23 -13.17
CA GLY A 46 19.54 -7.66 -12.96
C GLY A 46 18.48 -8.57 -13.57
N VAL A 47 17.76 -8.10 -14.60
CA VAL A 47 16.75 -8.87 -15.33
C VAL A 47 17.43 -9.70 -16.41
N GLU A 48 17.42 -11.02 -16.24
CA GLU A 48 18.10 -11.96 -17.15
C GLU A 48 17.18 -12.53 -18.24
N ASN A 49 15.86 -12.44 -18.06
CA ASN A 49 14.84 -13.10 -18.89
C ASN A 49 14.14 -12.16 -19.88
N VAL A 50 14.89 -11.29 -20.57
CA VAL A 50 14.33 -10.30 -21.52
C VAL A 50 13.49 -10.95 -22.63
N ASP A 51 13.92 -12.08 -23.17
CA ASP A 51 13.16 -12.80 -24.21
C ASP A 51 11.81 -13.33 -23.72
N GLU A 52 11.72 -13.71 -22.43
CA GLU A 52 10.46 -14.14 -21.80
C GLU A 52 9.50 -12.95 -21.67
N ILE A 53 10.04 -11.80 -21.27
CA ILE A 53 9.28 -10.55 -21.12
C ILE A 53 8.76 -10.09 -22.48
N ASP A 54 9.60 -10.06 -23.51
CA ASP A 54 9.21 -9.71 -24.87
C ASP A 54 8.06 -10.61 -25.38
N GLY A 55 8.17 -11.92 -25.15
CA GLY A 55 7.12 -12.87 -25.50
C GLY A 55 5.78 -12.60 -24.80
N VAL A 56 5.81 -12.18 -23.53
CA VAL A 56 4.60 -11.77 -22.80
C VAL A 56 4.05 -10.46 -23.35
N THR A 57 4.89 -9.45 -23.57
CA THR A 57 4.47 -8.14 -24.07
C THR A 57 3.86 -8.21 -25.48
N MET A 58 4.31 -9.14 -26.31
CA MET A 58 3.69 -9.40 -27.61
C MET A 58 2.25 -9.93 -27.52
N THR A 59 1.88 -10.53 -26.39
CA THR A 59 0.54 -11.11 -26.17
C THR A 59 -0.39 -10.13 -25.43
N SER A 60 0.10 -9.51 -24.37
CA SER A 60 -0.70 -8.70 -23.44
C SER A 60 -0.27 -7.24 -23.34
N GLY A 61 0.76 -6.81 -24.08
CA GLY A 61 1.37 -5.49 -23.89
C GLY A 61 1.94 -5.33 -22.48
N ASP A 62 1.71 -4.17 -21.89
CA ASP A 62 2.08 -3.81 -20.52
C ASP A 62 0.95 -4.06 -19.50
N ASP A 63 -0.09 -4.81 -19.87
CA ASP A 63 -1.17 -5.18 -18.96
C ASP A 63 -0.62 -6.05 -17.81
N PRO A 64 -0.74 -5.61 -16.54
CA PRO A 64 -0.27 -6.37 -15.39
C PRO A 64 -0.84 -7.79 -15.30
N GLU A 65 -2.06 -8.04 -15.81
CA GLU A 65 -2.65 -9.39 -15.78
C GLU A 65 -1.81 -10.40 -16.59
N GLY A 66 -1.22 -9.93 -17.70
CA GLY A 66 -0.37 -10.73 -18.57
C GLY A 66 0.94 -11.19 -17.93
N PHE A 67 1.48 -10.43 -16.98
CA PHE A 67 2.71 -10.80 -16.28
C PHE A 67 2.58 -12.06 -15.43
N SER A 68 1.35 -12.52 -15.15
CA SER A 68 1.10 -13.85 -14.57
C SER A 68 1.77 -14.99 -15.35
N ALA A 69 2.10 -14.80 -16.64
CA ALA A 69 2.84 -15.75 -17.47
C ALA A 69 4.33 -15.88 -17.08
N LEU A 70 4.94 -14.82 -16.54
CA LEU A 70 6.36 -14.79 -16.17
C LEU A 70 6.66 -15.72 -14.98
N SER A 71 7.82 -16.36 -15.03
CA SER A 71 8.28 -17.29 -13.98
C SER A 71 8.36 -16.67 -12.57
N SER A 72 8.80 -15.42 -12.47
CA SER A 72 8.87 -14.59 -11.25
C SER A 72 7.50 -14.20 -10.66
N PHE A 73 6.43 -14.26 -11.44
CA PHE A 73 5.05 -13.97 -11.00
C PHE A 73 4.32 -15.24 -10.56
N LYS A 74 4.91 -16.43 -10.74
CA LYS A 74 4.33 -17.70 -10.25
C LYS A 74 4.37 -17.85 -8.74
N ARG A 75 5.19 -17.06 -8.05
CA ARG A 75 5.30 -17.00 -6.58
C ARG A 75 5.15 -15.55 -6.14
N ASN A 76 4.45 -15.31 -5.03
CA ASN A 76 4.13 -13.97 -4.55
C ASN A 76 3.52 -13.11 -5.67
N ALA A 77 2.51 -13.66 -6.37
CA ALA A 77 1.84 -12.92 -7.44
C ALA A 77 1.24 -11.63 -6.85
N PRO A 78 1.43 -10.47 -7.49
CA PRO A 78 0.74 -9.25 -7.11
C PRO A 78 -0.74 -9.36 -7.45
N LEU A 79 -1.59 -8.63 -6.73
CA LEU A 79 -3.05 -8.70 -6.92
C LEU A 79 -3.49 -8.40 -8.36
N SER A 80 -2.76 -7.56 -9.10
CA SER A 80 -3.06 -7.28 -10.51
C SER A 80 -2.82 -8.46 -11.46
N SER A 81 -2.11 -9.50 -11.01
CA SER A 81 -1.62 -10.59 -11.84
C SER A 81 -2.07 -11.96 -11.32
N CYS A 82 -3.08 -12.02 -10.47
CA CYS A 82 -3.69 -13.27 -10.00
C CYS A 82 -5.20 -13.11 -9.76
N ASP A 83 -5.89 -14.23 -9.59
CA ASP A 83 -7.26 -14.22 -9.09
C ASP A 83 -7.25 -13.70 -7.63
N PRO A 84 -8.09 -12.71 -7.27
CA PRO A 84 -8.23 -12.26 -5.88
C PRO A 84 -8.54 -13.39 -4.88
N ALA A 85 -9.17 -14.49 -5.31
CA ALA A 85 -9.45 -15.65 -4.48
C ALA A 85 -8.19 -16.43 -4.07
N ASP A 86 -7.14 -16.40 -4.90
CA ASP A 86 -5.86 -17.08 -4.68
C ASP A 86 -4.79 -16.15 -4.07
N TYR A 87 -5.11 -14.86 -3.90
CA TYR A 87 -4.17 -13.86 -3.41
C TYR A 87 -3.79 -14.09 -1.94
N ASP A 88 -2.49 -14.22 -1.68
CA ASP A 88 -1.92 -14.49 -0.36
C ASP A 88 -1.12 -13.30 0.22
N GLY A 89 -1.17 -12.13 -0.43
CA GLY A 89 -0.50 -10.93 0.04
C GLY A 89 -1.33 -10.08 1.00
N GLU A 90 -0.79 -8.90 1.31
CA GLU A 90 -1.36 -7.96 2.28
C GLU A 90 -2.04 -6.76 1.62
N PHE A 91 -2.02 -6.66 0.29
CA PHE A 91 -2.76 -5.60 -0.38
C PHE A 91 -4.26 -5.78 -0.11
N PRO A 92 -5.01 -4.70 0.15
CA PRO A 92 -6.44 -4.83 0.39
C PRO A 92 -7.13 -5.50 -0.79
N THR A 93 -8.13 -6.33 -0.49
CA THR A 93 -8.93 -7.05 -1.49
C THR A 93 -10.40 -6.86 -1.14
N PRO A 94 -11.31 -6.75 -2.13
CA PRO A 94 -12.75 -6.66 -1.85
C PRO A 94 -13.20 -7.79 -0.93
N ASN A 95 -14.04 -7.47 0.06
CA ASN A 95 -14.67 -8.43 0.97
C ASN A 95 -13.70 -9.26 1.83
N ARG A 96 -12.47 -8.79 2.01
CA ARG A 96 -11.49 -9.43 2.90
C ARG A 96 -10.58 -8.40 3.55
N ILE A 97 -10.36 -8.57 4.85
CA ILE A 97 -9.32 -7.88 5.59
C ILE A 97 -8.05 -8.71 5.45
N GLY A 98 -7.07 -8.17 4.72
CA GLY A 98 -5.86 -8.87 4.30
C GLY A 98 -4.85 -9.01 5.43
N SER A 99 -4.61 -7.93 6.19
CA SER A 99 -3.68 -7.91 7.32
C SER A 99 -4.21 -7.06 8.48
N GLU A 100 -3.68 -7.27 9.68
CA GLU A 100 -4.06 -6.50 10.87
C GLU A 100 -3.59 -5.04 10.84
N TYR A 101 -2.68 -4.70 9.93
CA TYR A 101 -2.07 -3.37 9.81
C TYR A 101 -2.68 -2.50 8.71
N GLN A 102 -3.79 -2.93 8.12
CA GLN A 102 -4.48 -2.14 7.11
C GLN A 102 -5.26 -0.97 7.72
N CYS A 103 -5.31 0.13 6.98
CA CYS A 103 -6.01 1.35 7.34
C CYS A 103 -7.26 1.56 6.49
N TYR A 104 -8.23 2.31 7.01
CA TYR A 104 -9.50 2.58 6.32
C TYR A 104 -9.34 3.10 4.89
N PHE A 105 -8.41 4.02 4.65
CA PHE A 105 -8.20 4.66 3.35
C PHE A 105 -7.66 3.71 2.26
N GLU A 106 -7.26 2.50 2.63
CA GLU A 106 -6.80 1.49 1.67
C GLU A 106 -7.97 0.72 1.04
N TYR A 107 -9.18 0.86 1.60
CA TYR A 107 -10.41 0.25 1.11
C TYR A 107 -11.23 1.25 0.28
N ALA A 108 -11.92 0.75 -0.75
CA ALA A 108 -12.98 1.54 -1.36
C ALA A 108 -14.19 1.59 -0.42
N GLU A 109 -15.01 2.64 -0.53
CA GLU A 109 -16.14 2.92 0.37
C GLU A 109 -17.12 1.74 0.48
N ASP A 110 -17.35 1.02 -0.63
CA ASP A 110 -18.22 -0.15 -0.74
C ASP A 110 -17.56 -1.48 -0.34
N SER A 111 -16.23 -1.51 -0.20
CA SER A 111 -15.49 -2.76 0.05
C SER A 111 -15.64 -3.30 1.46
N LEU A 112 -16.22 -2.50 2.36
CA LEU A 112 -16.43 -2.85 3.77
C LEU A 112 -17.89 -3.21 4.09
N ASP A 113 -18.85 -2.91 3.21
CA ASP A 113 -20.29 -3.05 3.49
C ASP A 113 -20.72 -4.50 3.73
N ASP A 114 -20.08 -5.45 3.04
CA ASP A 114 -20.39 -6.88 3.13
C ASP A 114 -19.60 -7.60 4.25
N LEU A 115 -18.73 -6.89 4.99
CA LEU A 115 -17.95 -7.48 6.07
C LEU A 115 -18.73 -7.47 7.39
N LEU A 116 -19.01 -8.66 7.91
CA LEU A 116 -19.77 -8.84 9.16
C LEU A 116 -19.03 -8.34 10.42
N ASP A 117 -17.70 -8.30 10.41
CA ASP A 117 -16.87 -7.98 11.58
C ASP A 117 -15.70 -7.08 11.17
N VAL A 118 -15.99 -5.82 10.87
CA VAL A 118 -14.98 -4.80 10.56
C VAL A 118 -14.33 -4.33 11.87
N PRO A 119 -13.00 -4.47 12.02
CA PRO A 119 -12.30 -4.04 13.21
C PRO A 119 -12.50 -2.55 13.49
N GLU A 120 -12.55 -2.19 14.77
CA GLU A 120 -12.88 -0.83 15.20
C GLU A 120 -11.91 0.22 14.62
N TRP A 121 -10.62 -0.11 14.43
CA TRP A 121 -9.67 0.83 13.84
C TRP A 121 -9.88 1.05 12.33
N ILE A 122 -10.50 0.11 11.60
CA ILE A 122 -10.86 0.25 10.18
C ILE A 122 -12.24 0.92 10.03
N ASN A 123 -13.20 0.65 10.91
CA ASN A 123 -14.56 1.19 10.81
C ASN A 123 -14.57 2.74 10.84
N PRO A 124 -15.03 3.45 9.79
CA PRO A 124 -14.99 4.92 9.73
C PRO A 124 -15.89 5.59 10.77
N ASN A 125 -16.87 4.89 11.32
CA ASN A 125 -17.83 5.43 12.28
C ASN A 125 -17.40 5.26 13.75
N SER A 126 -16.25 4.65 14.01
CA SER A 126 -15.75 4.46 15.37
C SER A 126 -15.15 5.75 15.95
N ASP A 127 -15.20 5.91 17.27
CA ASP A 127 -14.54 7.01 17.99
C ASP A 127 -13.00 6.80 18.04
N LYS A 128 -12.29 7.26 17.01
CA LYS A 128 -10.82 7.08 16.90
C LYS A 128 -10.04 7.67 18.08
N PRO A 129 -10.33 8.88 18.57
CA PRO A 129 -9.65 9.41 19.76
C PRO A 129 -9.75 8.49 20.97
N ARG A 130 -10.95 7.96 21.25
CA ARG A 130 -11.14 7.02 22.36
C ARG A 130 -10.43 5.69 22.14
N LEU A 131 -10.44 5.16 20.91
CA LEU A 131 -9.73 3.92 20.58
C LEU A 131 -8.22 4.09 20.72
N PHE A 132 -7.68 5.21 20.26
CA PHE A 132 -6.28 5.57 20.41
C PHE A 132 -5.86 5.56 21.88
N ASP A 133 -6.63 6.23 22.75
CA ASP A 133 -6.35 6.28 24.18
C ASP A 133 -6.31 4.88 24.79
N ARG A 134 -7.30 4.03 24.46
CA ARG A 134 -7.34 2.64 24.93
C ARG A 134 -6.09 1.87 24.51
N PHE A 135 -5.71 1.93 23.23
CA PHE A 135 -4.55 1.19 22.73
C PHE A 135 -3.23 1.72 23.28
N LEU A 136 -3.10 3.02 23.47
CA LEU A 136 -1.93 3.61 24.09
C LEU A 136 -1.78 3.15 25.55
N ASP A 137 -2.88 3.15 26.32
CA ASP A 137 -2.91 2.67 27.71
C ASP A 137 -2.57 1.16 27.82
N GLU A 138 -2.97 0.37 26.82
CA GLU A 138 -2.64 -1.05 26.71
C GLU A 138 -1.23 -1.31 26.16
N SER A 139 -0.43 -0.27 25.89
CA SER A 139 0.89 -0.36 25.23
C SER A 139 0.85 -1.02 23.85
N ARG A 140 -0.30 -1.00 23.18
CA ARG A 140 -0.53 -1.44 21.79
C ARG A 140 -0.24 -0.29 20.83
N LEU A 141 1.04 0.07 20.71
CA LEU A 141 1.49 1.20 19.90
C LEU A 141 1.20 1.01 18.40
N ASP A 142 1.19 -0.24 17.95
CA ASP A 142 0.73 -0.69 16.64
C ASP A 142 -0.71 -0.23 16.36
N TYR A 143 -1.64 -0.54 17.26
CA TYR A 143 -3.05 -0.17 17.08
C TYR A 143 -3.31 1.31 17.34
N ALA A 144 -2.56 1.93 18.25
CA ALA A 144 -2.60 3.38 18.42
C ALA A 144 -2.20 4.08 17.10
N TRP A 145 -1.16 3.62 16.43
CA TRP A 145 -0.79 4.11 15.09
C TRP A 145 -1.89 3.90 14.05
N LEU A 146 -2.50 2.71 13.99
CA LEU A 146 -3.59 2.44 13.04
C LEU A 146 -4.80 3.36 13.26
N THR A 147 -5.19 3.58 14.52
CA THR A 147 -6.32 4.49 14.83
C THR A 147 -6.02 5.94 14.48
N LEU A 148 -4.76 6.38 14.61
CA LEU A 148 -4.33 7.71 14.22
C LEU A 148 -4.41 7.90 12.69
N ASN A 149 -4.24 6.84 11.92
CA ASN A 149 -4.31 6.87 10.45
C ASN A 149 -5.73 6.63 9.90
N GLY A 150 -6.75 6.53 10.77
CA GLY A 150 -8.16 6.45 10.37
C GLY A 150 -8.85 7.82 10.32
N THR A 151 -10.04 7.89 9.71
CA THR A 151 -10.86 9.12 9.68
C THR A 151 -11.55 9.42 11.01
N GLY A 152 -11.95 10.67 11.24
CA GLY A 152 -12.60 11.15 12.46
C GLY A 152 -11.72 12.02 13.36
N TRP A 153 -10.56 12.46 12.89
CA TRP A 153 -9.63 13.31 13.65
C TRP A 153 -9.69 14.75 13.18
N ARG A 154 -9.60 15.69 14.13
CA ARG A 154 -9.12 17.04 13.82
C ARG A 154 -7.60 17.02 13.75
N TYR A 155 -7.01 17.81 12.85
CA TYR A 155 -5.56 17.84 12.68
C TYR A 155 -4.82 18.16 13.99
N ALA A 156 -5.29 19.14 14.76
CA ALA A 156 -4.71 19.49 16.06
C ALA A 156 -4.79 18.34 17.09
N ASP A 157 -5.90 17.60 17.11
CA ASP A 157 -6.09 16.46 18.03
C ASP A 157 -5.20 15.28 17.62
N ALA A 158 -5.07 15.02 16.32
CA ALA A 158 -4.15 14.02 15.79
C ALA A 158 -2.69 14.38 16.07
N ALA A 159 -2.30 15.65 15.95
CA ALA A 159 -0.95 16.10 16.29
C ALA A 159 -0.63 15.86 17.77
N ALA A 160 -1.58 16.17 18.67
CA ALA A 160 -1.42 15.90 20.09
C ALA A 160 -1.34 14.39 20.41
N ALA A 161 -2.14 13.57 19.73
CA ALA A 161 -2.06 12.12 19.84
C ALA A 161 -0.73 11.57 19.31
N LEU A 162 -0.23 12.07 18.17
CA LEU A 162 1.06 11.69 17.61
C LEU A 162 2.21 12.01 18.56
N ASP A 163 2.19 13.17 19.23
CA ASP A 163 3.22 13.50 20.23
C ASP A 163 3.19 12.55 21.43
N ARG A 164 1.99 12.12 21.87
CA ARG A 164 1.85 11.11 22.94
C ARG A 164 2.37 9.73 22.51
N LEU A 165 2.03 9.30 21.29
CA LEU A 165 2.53 8.05 20.72
C LEU A 165 4.06 8.08 20.60
N ARG A 166 4.60 9.18 20.06
CA ARG A 166 6.03 9.43 19.90
C ARG A 166 6.81 9.36 21.21
N LYS A 167 6.26 9.91 22.30
CA LYS A 167 6.86 9.84 23.64
C LYS A 167 6.81 8.44 24.25
N SER A 168 5.86 7.60 23.83
CA SER A 168 5.65 6.25 24.34
C SER A 168 6.40 5.19 23.53
N ALA A 169 6.77 5.50 22.28
CA ALA A 169 7.49 4.61 21.38
C ALA A 169 8.98 4.47 21.75
N PRO A 170 9.62 3.35 21.34
CA PRO A 170 11.08 3.23 21.40
C PRO A 170 11.76 4.41 20.69
N ALA A 171 12.99 4.73 21.14
CA ALA A 171 13.79 5.80 20.56
C ALA A 171 14.32 5.41 19.17
N ASP A 172 13.45 5.46 18.17
CA ASP A 172 13.78 5.34 16.75
C ASP A 172 13.96 6.73 16.13
N GLY A 173 15.16 7.05 15.66
CA GLY A 173 15.49 8.39 15.17
C GLY A 173 14.66 8.83 13.96
N ASN A 174 14.31 7.91 13.07
CA ASN A 174 13.54 8.22 11.87
C ASN A 174 12.08 8.49 12.23
N PHE A 175 11.49 7.67 13.09
CA PHE A 175 10.13 7.87 13.57
C PHE A 175 9.99 9.18 14.35
N GLN A 176 10.93 9.49 15.24
CA GLN A 176 10.93 10.75 16.00
C GLN A 176 10.97 11.96 15.07
N MET A 177 11.86 11.95 14.07
CA MET A 177 11.98 13.03 13.09
C MET A 177 10.71 13.18 12.25
N MET A 178 10.16 12.09 11.74
CA MET A 178 8.93 12.13 10.94
C MET A 178 7.73 12.63 11.75
N ALA A 179 7.60 12.17 13.00
CA ALA A 179 6.56 12.62 13.90
C ALA A 179 6.67 14.12 14.20
N ASP A 180 7.87 14.64 14.47
CA ASP A 180 8.09 16.08 14.71
C ASP A 180 7.66 16.93 13.49
N ILE A 181 8.00 16.49 12.27
CA ILE A 181 7.58 17.16 11.02
C ILE A 181 6.06 17.18 10.90
N TRP A 182 5.41 16.03 11.10
CA TRP A 182 3.96 15.92 10.99
C TRP A 182 3.23 16.74 12.04
N ILE A 183 3.69 16.72 13.29
CA ILE A 183 3.13 17.53 14.39
C ILE A 183 3.23 19.01 14.05
N SER A 184 4.39 19.47 13.57
CA SER A 184 4.61 20.86 13.19
C SER A 184 3.64 21.29 12.08
N PHE A 185 3.44 20.43 11.07
CA PHE A 185 2.51 20.73 9.99
C PHE A 185 1.06 20.74 10.49
N ALA A 186 0.58 19.64 11.07
CA ALA A 186 -0.82 19.48 11.44
C ALA A 186 -1.33 20.48 12.50
N SER A 187 -0.43 21.02 13.33
CA SER A 187 -0.79 22.00 14.36
C SER A 187 -1.18 23.38 13.81
N GLU A 188 -0.83 23.68 12.56
CA GLU A 188 -1.06 24.99 11.92
C GLU A 188 -2.28 25.02 11.01
N TYR A 189 -2.94 23.88 10.76
CA TYR A 189 -4.06 23.76 9.83
C TYR A 189 -5.38 23.49 10.55
N ASP A 190 -6.39 24.30 10.20
CA ASP A 190 -7.78 24.02 10.55
C ASP A 190 -8.34 22.93 9.63
N GLY A 191 -8.99 21.92 10.21
CA GLY A 191 -9.63 20.85 9.47
C GLY A 191 -9.50 19.49 10.15
N GLY A 192 -9.76 18.45 9.37
CA GLY A 192 -9.66 17.06 9.80
C GLY A 192 -9.73 16.12 8.61
N TYR A 193 -9.59 14.85 8.93
CA TYR A 193 -9.77 13.71 8.03
C TYR A 193 -10.64 12.68 8.74
#